data_AF-A0A375HWI4-F1
#
_entry.id   AF-A0A375HWI4-F1
#
_cell.length_a   1.000
_cell.length_b   1.000
_cell.length_c   1.000
_cell.angle_alpha   90.00
_cell.angle_beta   90.00
_cell.angle_gamma   90.00
#
_symmetry.space_group_name_H-M   'P 1'
#
loop_
_entity.id
_entity.type
_entity.pdbx_description
1 polymer ?
#
loop_
_entity_poly.entity_id
_entity_poly.type
_entity_poly.pdbx_seq_one_letter_code
_entity_poly.pdbx_strand_id
1 'polypeptide(L)'
;MELISITKEKIMDSASNIFSPPDRTLLCVRKVIYVNNTPIMYGRAFLPSGVSDGIVEELSDRFIIDALRRHKDNIRDISLLSMQRPPHTKHVKYFRFPLPTQHCAASTA
;
A
#
# COMPACT_ATOMS: atom_id res chain seq x y z
N MET A 1 -6.57 -3.80 -12.26
CA MET A 1 -5.89 -3.80 -10.94
C MET A 1 -5.70 -5.24 -10.50
N GLU A 2 -4.79 -5.50 -9.58
CA GLU A 2 -4.55 -6.84 -9.04
C GLU A 2 -4.51 -6.78 -7.52
N LEU A 3 -5.37 -7.57 -6.86
CA LEU A 3 -5.32 -7.77 -5.42
C LEU A 3 -4.23 -8.80 -5.09
N ILE A 4 -3.27 -8.39 -4.28
CA ILE A 4 -2.14 -9.24 -3.88
C ILE A 4 -2.48 -10.03 -2.62
N SER A 5 -2.99 -9.34 -1.59
CA SER A 5 -3.40 -9.98 -0.35
C SER A 5 -4.25 -9.06 0.51
N ILE A 6 -5.00 -9.67 1.43
CA ILE A 6 -5.68 -9.01 2.54
C ILE A 6 -5.24 -9.71 3.82
N THR A 7 -4.73 -8.95 4.79
CA THR A 7 -4.15 -9.45 6.03
C THR A 7 -4.58 -8.60 7.23
N LYS A 8 -4.34 -9.08 8.44
CA LYS A 8 -4.57 -8.32 9.68
C LYS A 8 -3.21 -7.94 10.27
N GLU A 9 -2.88 -6.64 10.25
CA GLU A 9 -1.54 -6.14 10.60
C GLU A 9 -1.60 -4.81 11.35
N LYS A 10 -0.57 -4.51 12.14
CA LYS A 10 -0.34 -3.15 12.69
C LYS A 10 0.47 -2.31 11.71
N ILE A 11 0.30 -0.99 11.77
CA ILE A 11 1.14 -0.06 11.01
C ILE A 11 2.50 0.06 11.71
N MET A 12 3.56 -0.47 11.07
CA MET A 12 4.92 -0.48 11.62
C MET A 12 5.86 0.54 10.95
N ASP A 13 5.41 1.25 9.91
CA ASP A 13 6.24 2.22 9.19
C ASP A 13 6.32 3.52 9.98
N SER A 14 7.53 3.89 10.43
CA SER A 14 7.79 5.09 11.21
C SER A 14 7.38 6.38 10.49
N ALA A 15 7.34 6.39 9.16
CA ALA A 15 6.82 7.52 8.39
C ALA A 15 5.36 7.83 8.72
N SER A 16 4.59 6.82 9.15
CA SER A 16 3.18 6.94 9.45
C SER A 16 2.92 7.62 10.78
N ASN A 17 3.91 7.72 11.68
CA ASN A 17 3.76 8.29 13.03
C ASN A 17 3.25 9.74 13.01
N ILE A 18 3.52 10.48 11.93
CA ILE A 18 3.01 11.85 11.74
C ILE A 18 1.47 11.91 11.72
N PHE A 19 0.82 10.79 11.38
CA PHE A 19 -0.65 10.66 11.36
C PHE A 19 -1.20 10.02 12.63
N SER A 20 -0.36 9.77 13.65
CA SER A 20 -0.73 9.11 14.90
C SER A 20 -1.57 7.84 14.67
N PRO A 21 -1.01 6.83 13.97
CA PRO A 21 -1.77 5.67 13.54
C PRO A 21 -2.30 4.90 14.77
N PRO A 22 -3.49 4.29 14.69
CA PRO A 22 -4.02 3.50 15.80
C PRO A 22 -3.08 2.36 16.19
N ASP A 23 -2.80 2.19 17.49
CA ASP A 23 -2.06 1.03 18.01
C ASP A 23 -2.96 -0.20 18.15
N ARG A 24 -3.59 -0.59 17.05
CA ARG A 24 -4.42 -1.79 16.95
C ARG A 24 -4.23 -2.46 15.61
N THR A 25 -4.61 -3.72 15.53
CA THR A 25 -4.60 -4.48 14.29
C THR A 25 -5.66 -3.93 13.33
N LEU A 26 -5.24 -3.67 12.10
CA LEU A 26 -6.06 -3.14 11.01
C LEU A 26 -6.10 -4.16 9.85
N LEU A 27 -7.09 -4.04 8.98
CA LEU A 27 -7.16 -4.81 7.75
C LEU A 27 -6.21 -4.16 6.73
N CYS A 28 -5.16 -4.87 6.34
CA CYS A 28 -4.17 -4.37 5.38
C CYS A 28 -4.39 -4.99 4.00
N VAL A 29 -4.70 -4.13 3.04
CA VAL A 29 -5.04 -4.49 1.66
C VAL A 29 -3.87 -4.11 0.77
N ARG A 30 -3.38 -5.06 -0.03
CA ARG A 30 -2.22 -4.88 -0.91
C ARG A 30 -2.64 -5.03 -2.35
N LYS A 31 -2.30 -4.03 -3.17
CA LYS A 31 -2.68 -4.01 -4.59
C LYS A 31 -1.58 -3.50 -5.49
N VAL A 32 -1.62 -3.98 -6.73
CA VAL A 32 -0.90 -3.36 -7.85
C VAL A 32 -1.91 -2.73 -8.80
N ILE A 33 -1.67 -1.48 -9.17
CA ILE A 33 -2.46 -0.72 -10.13
C ILE A 33 -1.67 -0.62 -11.42
N TYR A 34 -2.36 -0.90 -12.52
CA TYR A 34 -1.79 -0.97 -13.86
C TYR A 34 -2.46 0.06 -14.76
N VAL A 35 -1.69 0.63 -15.69
CA VAL A 35 -2.17 1.40 -16.83
C VAL A 35 -1.55 0.78 -18.08
N ASN A 36 -2.37 0.39 -19.06
CA ASN A 36 -1.91 -0.28 -20.30
C ASN A 36 -0.93 -1.42 -20.00
N ASN A 37 -1.32 -2.33 -19.09
CA ASN A 37 -0.53 -3.48 -18.62
C ASN A 37 0.82 -3.13 -17.96
N THR A 38 1.09 -1.85 -17.70
CA THR A 38 2.29 -1.39 -17.00
C THR A 38 1.94 -1.09 -15.54
N PRO A 39 2.62 -1.71 -14.56
CA PRO A 39 2.39 -1.43 -13.14
C PRO A 39 2.89 -0.02 -12.80
N ILE A 40 2.00 0.82 -12.29
CA ILE A 40 2.28 2.22 -11.94
C ILE A 40 2.33 2.47 -10.43
N MET A 41 1.65 1.64 -9.63
CA MET A 41 1.60 1.83 -8.18
C MET A 41 1.38 0.51 -7.45
N TYR A 42 2.16 0.31 -6.38
CA TYR A 42 1.93 -0.71 -5.37
C TYR A 42 1.38 0.01 -4.16
N GLY A 43 0.10 -0.22 -3.86
CA GLY A 43 -0.60 0.38 -2.75
C GLY A 43 -0.68 -0.57 -1.57
N ARG A 44 -0.46 -0.05 -0.37
CA ARG A 44 -0.93 -0.65 0.88
C ARG A 44 -1.95 0.30 1.48
N ALA A 45 -3.07 -0.24 1.92
CA ALA A 45 -4.06 0.53 2.63
C ALA A 45 -4.46 -0.20 3.91
N PHE A 46 -4.66 0.56 4.96
CA PHE A 46 -5.06 0.06 6.26
C PHE A 46 -6.47 0.56 6.56
N LEU A 47 -7.39 -0.39 6.73
CA LEU A 47 -8.78 -0.13 7.05
C LEU A 47 -9.10 -0.61 8.48
N PRO A 48 -10.07 -0.01 9.17
CA PRO A 48 -10.59 -0.58 10.42
C PRO A 48 -10.98 -2.05 10.24
N SER A 49 -10.72 -2.88 11.24
CA SER A 49 -11.06 -4.31 11.20
C SER A 49 -12.57 -4.59 11.20
N GLY A 50 -13.40 -3.59 11.52
CA GLY A 50 -14.87 -3.68 11.50
C GLY A 50 -15.53 -3.22 10.20
N VAL A 51 -14.76 -3.05 9.12
CA VAL A 51 -15.31 -2.84 7.77
C VAL A 51 -16.14 -4.06 7.37
N SER A 52 -17.31 -3.83 6.74
CA SER A 52 -18.23 -4.91 6.36
C SER A 52 -17.64 -5.85 5.31
N ASP A 53 -18.04 -7.12 5.35
CA ASP A 53 -17.58 -8.13 4.38
C ASP A 53 -17.90 -7.72 2.93
N GLY A 54 -19.04 -7.05 2.71
CA GLY A 54 -19.41 -6.53 1.39
C GLY A 54 -18.43 -5.48 0.85
N ILE A 55 -17.84 -4.65 1.71
CA ILE A 55 -16.76 -3.75 1.29
C ILE A 55 -15.53 -4.58 0.92
N VAL A 56 -15.15 -5.57 1.74
CA VAL A 56 -13.96 -6.42 1.54
C VAL A 56 -14.02 -7.16 0.20
N GLU A 57 -15.18 -7.66 -0.20
CA GLU A 57 -15.39 -8.29 -1.51
C GLU A 57 -15.12 -7.32 -2.66
N GLU A 58 -15.60 -6.07 -2.56
CA GLU A 58 -15.34 -5.04 -3.58
C GLU A 58 -13.87 -4.60 -3.64
N LEU A 59 -13.10 -4.86 -2.57
CA LEU A 59 -11.67 -4.57 -2.55
C LEU A 59 -10.87 -5.50 -3.45
N SER A 60 -11.40 -6.47 -4.18
CA SER A 60 -10.62 -7.09 -5.28
C SER A 60 -10.60 -6.18 -6.50
N ASP A 61 -11.77 -5.68 -6.88
CA ASP A 61 -12.02 -5.15 -8.22
C ASP A 61 -11.99 -3.62 -8.30
N ARG A 62 -12.13 -2.94 -7.17
CA ARG A 62 -12.28 -1.47 -7.11
C ARG A 62 -11.16 -0.76 -6.38
N PHE A 63 -11.05 0.55 -6.59
CA PHE A 63 -10.27 1.40 -5.70
C PHE A 63 -10.96 1.46 -4.33
N ILE A 64 -10.15 1.61 -3.28
CA ILE A 64 -10.62 1.56 -1.89
C ILE A 64 -11.61 2.68 -1.61
N ILE A 65 -11.33 3.87 -2.12
CA ILE A 65 -12.23 5.04 -1.99
C ILE A 65 -13.59 4.77 -2.65
N ASP A 66 -13.60 4.09 -3.81
CA ASP A 66 -14.84 3.78 -4.53
C ASP A 66 -15.68 2.74 -3.80
N ALA A 67 -15.03 1.74 -3.18
CA ALA A 67 -15.71 0.76 -2.34
C ALA A 67 -16.33 1.45 -1.11
N LEU A 68 -15.57 2.26 -0.37
CA LEU A 68 -16.07 2.96 0.83
C LEU A 68 -17.28 3.87 0.50
N ARG A 69 -17.19 4.66 -0.57
CA ARG A 69 -18.29 5.57 -0.99
C ARG A 69 -19.60 4.84 -1.26
N ARG A 70 -19.56 3.64 -1.86
CA ARG A 70 -20.77 2.86 -2.16
C ARG A 70 -21.48 2.38 -0.91
N HIS A 71 -20.74 2.15 0.17
CA HIS A 71 -21.27 1.73 1.46
C HIS A 71 -21.57 2.91 2.40
N LYS A 72 -21.64 4.13 1.86
CA LYS A 72 -21.90 5.40 2.58
C LYS A 72 -20.84 5.78 3.62
N ASP A 73 -19.65 5.16 3.53
CA ASP A 73 -18.47 5.60 4.27
C ASP A 73 -17.84 6.78 3.54
N ASN A 74 -18.36 7.97 3.83
CA ASN A 74 -17.86 9.21 3.25
C ASN A 74 -16.54 9.64 3.90
N ILE A 75 -15.52 9.79 3.05
CA ILE A 75 -14.25 10.40 3.44
C ILE A 75 -14.49 11.89 3.70
N ARG A 76 -14.22 12.33 4.93
CA ARG A 76 -14.40 13.73 5.35
C ARG A 76 -13.14 14.55 5.07
N ASP A 77 -11.99 14.01 5.44
CA ASP A 77 -10.70 14.68 5.38
C ASP A 77 -9.63 13.75 4.80
N ILE A 78 -8.68 14.32 4.06
CA ILE A 78 -7.53 13.60 3.50
C ILE A 78 -6.27 14.39 3.85
N SER A 79 -5.37 13.75 4.59
CA SER A 79 -4.03 14.26 4.86
C SER A 79 -3.02 13.45 4.04
N LEU A 80 -2.08 14.14 3.37
CA LEU A 80 -1.09 13.52 2.48
C LEU A 80 0.32 13.92 2.88
N LEU A 81 1.22 12.93 2.95
CA LEU A 81 2.66 13.12 3.08
C LEU A 81 3.36 12.50 1.86
N SER A 82 4.16 13.28 1.14
CA SER A 82 4.98 12.80 0.03
C SER A 82 6.44 12.69 0.46
N MET A 83 7.03 11.51 0.26
CA MET A 83 8.41 11.22 0.61
C MET A 83 9.11 10.55 -0.57
N GLN A 84 10.37 10.90 -0.82
CA GLN A 84 11.21 10.17 -1.78
C GLN A 84 12.06 9.14 -1.03
N ARG A 85 11.99 7.87 -1.44
CA ARG A 85 12.78 6.77 -0.87
C ARG A 85 13.24 5.82 -1.98
N PRO A 86 14.38 5.12 -1.81
CA PRO A 86 14.75 4.03 -2.70
C PRO A 86 13.67 2.93 -2.72
N PRO A 87 13.50 2.21 -3.84
CA PRO A 87 12.55 1.13 -3.92
C PRO A 87 12.90 0.01 -2.92
N HIS A 88 11.92 -0.39 -2.12
CA HIS A 88 12.09 -1.50 -1.19
C HIS A 88 12.15 -2.83 -1.95
N THR A 89 13.09 -3.72 -1.60
CA THR A 89 13.41 -4.95 -2.35
C THR A 89 12.18 -5.84 -2.63
N LYS A 90 11.23 -5.90 -1.68
CA LYS A 90 9.99 -6.68 -1.79
C LYS A 90 9.05 -6.21 -2.92
N HIS A 91 9.23 -4.99 -3.43
CA HIS A 91 8.36 -4.36 -4.42
C HIS A 91 8.99 -4.39 -5.82
N VAL A 92 10.30 -4.66 -5.91
CA VAL A 92 11.06 -4.70 -7.17
C VAL A 92 10.52 -5.77 -8.11
N LYS A 93 9.92 -6.86 -7.60
CA LYS A 93 9.30 -7.86 -8.48
C LYS A 93 8.13 -7.32 -9.32
N TYR A 94 7.47 -6.26 -8.86
CA TYR A 94 6.34 -5.65 -9.58
C TYR A 94 6.80 -4.57 -10.54
N PHE A 95 7.90 -3.90 -10.24
CA PHE A 95 8.39 -2.78 -11.03
C PHE A 95 9.71 -3.13 -11.68
N ARG A 96 9.80 -2.95 -12.99
CA ARG A 96 11.04 -3.15 -13.76
C ARG A 96 12.08 -2.05 -13.50
N PHE A 97 12.24 -1.61 -12.26
CA PHE A 97 13.34 -0.74 -11.86
C PHE A 97 14.64 -1.53 -11.92
N PRO A 98 15.74 -0.96 -12.44
CA PRO A 98 17.06 -1.54 -12.19
C PRO A 98 17.25 -1.58 -10.67
N LEU A 99 17.55 -2.76 -10.14
CA LEU A 99 17.99 -2.89 -8.75
C LEU A 99 19.18 -1.95 -8.57
N PRO A 100 19.27 -1.19 -7.45
CA PRO A 100 20.47 -0.43 -7.17
C PRO A 100 21.62 -1.45 -7.18
N THR A 101 22.54 -1.27 -8.12
CA THR A 101 23.80 -1.99 -8.15
C THR A 101 24.42 -1.83 -6.77
N GLN A 102 24.57 -2.94 -6.04
CA GLN A 102 25.51 -2.95 -4.94
C GLN A 102 26.84 -2.55 -5.57
N HIS A 103 27.30 -1.33 -5.30
CA HIS A 103 28.68 -1.00 -5.56
C HIS A 103 29.49 -2.02 -4.76
N CYS A 104 30.08 -2.98 -5.47
CA CYS A 104 31.17 -3.78 -4.93
C CYS A 104 32.16 -2.78 -4.34
N ALA A 105 32.23 -2.72 -3.02
CA ALA A 105 33.40 -2.19 -2.34
C ALA A 105 34.53 -3.18 -2.60
N ALA A 106 35.13 -3.11 -3.79
CA ALA A 106 36.48 -3.61 -3.99
C ALA A 106 37.39 -2.66 -3.22
N SER A 107 37.52 -2.89 -1.91
CA SER A 107 38.62 -2.35 -1.14
C SER A 107 39.84 -3.20 -1.46
N THR A 108 40.59 -2.77 -2.46
CA THR A 108 41.96 -3.23 -2.68
C THR A 108 42.81 -2.60 -1.57
N ALA A 109 43.40 -3.45 -0.72
CA ALA A 109 44.61 -3.16 0.03
C ALA A 109 45.41 -4.46 0.11
#